data_AF-A0A6N9JBH9-F1
#
_entry.id   AF-A0A6N9JBH9-F1
#
_cell.length_a   1.000
_cell.length_b   1.000
_cell.length_c   1.000
_cell.angle_alpha   90.00
_cell.angle_beta   90.00
_cell.angle_gamma   90.00
#
_symmetry.space_group_name_H-M   'P 1'
#
loop_
_entity.id
_entity.type
_entity.pdbx_description
1 polymer ?
#
loop_
_entity_poly.entity_id
_entity_poly.type
_entity_poly.pdbx_seq_one_letter_code
_entity_poly.pdbx_strand_id
1 'polypeptide(L)' 'MKDQNSFKDPIRKPWVGFGIFILFLAMVPVWPITGNWFGIPAWAVFAVSVSILASLFTAFVIVRVWRDPDEMEENND' A
#
# COMPACT_ATOMS: atom_id res chain seq x y z
N MET A 1 -27.90 -4.94 21.99
CA MET A 1 -26.52 -4.48 21.84
C MET A 1 -25.86 -5.45 20.87
N LYS A 2 -25.75 -5.07 19.59
CA LYS A 2 -25.06 -5.86 18.57
C LYS A 2 -23.70 -5.19 18.39
N ASP A 3 -22.74 -5.58 19.21
CA ASP A 3 -21.34 -5.27 18.99
C ASP A 3 -20.87 -6.09 17.80
N GLN A 4 -21.14 -5.62 16.60
CA GLN A 4 -20.48 -6.10 15.40
C GLN A 4 -19.42 -5.09 15.03
N ASN A 5 -18.36 -5.07 15.85
CA ASN A 5 -17.04 -4.61 15.42
C ASN A 5 -16.58 -5.51 14.26
N SER A 6 -17.20 -5.34 13.08
CA SER A 6 -16.81 -5.97 11.84
C SER A 6 -15.64 -5.17 11.26
N PHE A 7 -14.61 -4.98 12.08
CA PHE A 7 -13.35 -4.43 11.64
C PHE A 7 -12.82 -5.42 10.61
N LYS A 8 -12.97 -5.09 9.32
CA LYS A 8 -12.50 -5.96 8.23
C LYS A 8 -10.99 -5.87 8.21
N ASP A 9 -10.35 -6.78 8.95
CA ASP A 9 -8.90 -6.90 8.96
C ASP A 9 -8.37 -6.94 7.52
N PRO A 10 -7.61 -5.92 7.07
CA PRO A 10 -7.15 -5.83 5.69
C PRO A 10 -6.19 -6.97 5.34
N ILE A 11 -5.59 -7.58 6.37
CA ILE A 11 -4.74 -8.77 6.29
C ILE A 11 -5.49 -10.02 5.80
N ARG A 12 -6.82 -10.09 5.97
CA ARG A 12 -7.61 -11.22 5.44
C ARG A 12 -7.69 -11.23 3.91
N LYS A 13 -7.36 -10.12 3.22
CA LYS A 13 -7.24 -10.12 1.76
C LYS A 13 -5.81 -10.48 1.36
N PRO A 14 -5.57 -11.69 0.81
CA PRO A 14 -4.21 -12.16 0.49
C PRO A 14 -3.46 -11.25 -0.50
N TRP A 15 -4.20 -10.52 -1.35
CA TRP A 15 -3.62 -9.56 -2.29
C TRP A 15 -3.00 -8.32 -1.60
N VAL A 16 -3.54 -7.88 -0.45
CA VAL A 16 -2.96 -6.78 0.33
C VAL A 16 -1.62 -7.21 0.93
N GLY A 17 -1.57 -8.42 1.49
CA GLY A 17 -0.33 -9.02 2.01
C GLY A 17 0.75 -9.16 0.93
N PHE A 18 0.36 -9.58 -0.29
CA PHE A 18 1.29 -9.66 -1.42
C PHE A 18 1.84 -8.28 -1.82
N GLY A 19 1.01 -7.24 -1.84
CA GLY A 19 1.45 -5.87 -2.10
C GLY A 19 2.44 -5.34 -1.05
N ILE A 20 2.16 -5.57 0.24
CA ILE A 20 3.08 -5.23 1.34
C ILE A 20 4.39 -5.99 1.20
N PHE A 21 4.33 -7.29 0.89
CA PHE A 21 5.53 -8.12 0.73
C PHE A 21 6.43 -7.63 -0.41
N ILE A 22 5.85 -7.26 -1.56
CA ILE A 22 6.60 -6.69 -2.68
C ILE A 22 7.22 -5.35 -2.31
N LEU A 23 6.46 -4.47 -1.66
CA LEU A 23 6.97 -3.17 -1.19
C LEU A 23 8.11 -3.33 -0.19
N PHE A 24 8.01 -4.32 0.71
CA PHE A 24 9.05 -4.65 1.67
C PHE A 24 10.30 -5.20 0.98
N LEU A 25 10.14 -6.11 0.01
CA LEU A 25 11.25 -6.60 -0.81
C LEU A 25 11.92 -5.43 -1.55
N ALA A 26 11.11 -4.49 -2.02
CA ALA A 26 11.55 -3.28 -2.69
C ALA A 26 12.11 -2.20 -1.76
N MET A 27 12.22 -2.44 -0.45
CA MET A 27 13.00 -1.62 0.48
C MET A 27 14.38 -2.22 0.76
N VAL A 28 14.59 -3.51 0.45
CA VAL A 28 15.86 -4.16 0.74
C VAL A 28 16.94 -3.53 -0.15
N PRO A 29 18.05 -3.03 0.42
CA PRO A 29 19.09 -2.32 -0.32
C PRO A 29 19.99 -3.25 -1.16
N VAL A 30 19.40 -4.17 -1.91
CA VAL A 30 20.08 -5.05 -2.88
C VAL A 30 19.73 -4.56 -4.29
N TRP A 31 20.13 -3.33 -4.60
CA TRP A 31 19.87 -2.71 -5.90
C TRP A 31 21.06 -2.95 -6.83
N PRO A 32 20.99 -3.87 -7.81
CA PRO A 32 22.02 -4.01 -8.84
C PRO A 32 21.89 -2.90 -9.91
N ILE A 33 21.44 -1.70 -9.52
CA ILE A 33 21.15 -0.60 -10.44
C ILE A 33 22.35 0.34 -10.41
N THR A 34 23.31 0.06 -11.30
CA THR A 34 24.49 0.90 -11.54
C THR A 34 24.20 1.87 -12.68
N GLY A 35 24.40 3.17 -12.46
CA GLY A 35 24.22 4.21 -13.48
C GLY A 35 23.63 5.50 -12.92
N ASN A 36 23.67 6.57 -13.73
CA ASN A 36 23.08 7.86 -13.41
C ASN A 36 21.98 8.20 -14.41
N TRP A 37 20.87 8.72 -13.89
CA TRP A 37 19.73 9.20 -14.66
C TRP A 37 19.56 10.70 -14.38
N PHE A 38 19.78 11.57 -15.39
CA PHE A 38 19.79 13.04 -15.22
C PHE A 38 20.71 13.55 -14.08
N GLY A 39 21.85 12.89 -13.85
CA GLY A 39 22.79 13.24 -12.78
C GLY A 39 22.45 12.69 -11.40
N ILE A 40 21.28 12.05 -11.25
CA ILE A 40 20.85 11.39 -10.02
C ILE A 40 21.21 9.90 -10.12
N PRO A 41 21.76 9.28 -9.07
CA PRO A 41 21.98 7.84 -9.07
C PRO A 41 20.69 7.08 -9.32
N ALA A 42 20.72 6.09 -10.21
CA ALA A 42 19.51 5.36 -10.62
C ALA A 42 18.83 4.63 -9.45
N TRP A 43 19.61 4.18 -8.45
CA TRP A 43 19.07 3.62 -7.20
C TRP A 43 18.28 4.65 -6.38
N ALA A 44 18.67 5.93 -6.42
CA ALA A 44 17.97 6.98 -5.69
C ALA A 44 16.63 7.32 -6.36
N VAL A 45 16.59 7.37 -7.69
CA VAL A 45 15.33 7.51 -8.45
C VAL A 45 14.39 6.35 -8.12
N PHE A 46 14.92 5.12 -8.11
CA PHE A 46 14.15 3.93 -7.77
C PHE A 46 13.59 4.00 -6.34
N ALA A 47 14.41 4.37 -5.35
CA ALA A 47 13.98 4.51 -3.96
C ALA A 47 12.85 5.54 -3.80
N VAL A 48 12.93 6.68 -4.49
CA VAL A 48 11.86 7.69 -4.50
C VAL A 48 10.59 7.13 -5.14
N SER A 49 10.69 6.42 -6.27
CA SER A 49 9.54 5.80 -6.91
C SER A 49 8.85 4.77 -6.00
N VAL A 50 9.61 3.92 -5.31
CA VAL A 50 9.06 2.97 -4.32
C VAL A 50 8.39 3.70 -3.16
N SER A 51 8.96 4.80 -2.69
CA SER A 51 8.38 5.58 -1.59
C SER A 51 7.02 6.18 -1.96
N ILE A 52 6.88 6.67 -3.19
CA ILE A 52 5.61 7.16 -3.74
C ILE A 52 4.61 6.01 -3.85
N LEU A 53 5.04 4.87 -4.41
CA LEU A 53 4.19 3.67 -4.54
C LEU A 53 3.72 3.16 -3.17
N ALA A 54 4.59 3.14 -2.17
CA ALA A 54 4.27 2.74 -0.80
C ALA A 54 3.18 3.63 -0.19
N SER A 55 3.33 4.95 -0.35
CA SER A 55 2.37 5.94 0.13
C SER A 55 1.00 5.77 -0.55
N LEU A 56 0.98 5.70 -1.89
CA LEU A 56 -0.25 5.49 -2.66
C LEU A 56 -0.91 4.15 -2.34
N PHE A 57 -0.13 3.08 -2.23
CA PHE A 57 -0.63 1.76 -1.89
C PHE A 57 -1.26 1.75 -0.49
N THR A 58 -0.59 2.37 0.49
CA THR A 58 -1.12 2.49 1.86
C THR A 58 -2.44 3.26 1.87
N ALA A 59 -2.48 4.43 1.22
CA ALA A 59 -3.70 5.23 1.09
C ALA A 59 -4.83 4.43 0.39
N PHE A 60 -4.51 3.70 -0.68
CA PHE A 60 -5.45 2.86 -1.40
C PHE A 60 -6.01 1.73 -0.53
N VAL A 61 -5.15 1.05 0.24
CA VAL A 61 -5.57 -0.01 1.18
C VAL A 61 -6.49 0.57 2.24
N ILE A 62 -6.16 1.74 2.80
CA ILE A 62 -7.01 2.42 3.78
C ILE A 62 -8.40 2.71 3.19
N VAL A 63 -8.47 3.35 2.02
CA VAL A 63 -9.76 3.75 1.42
C VAL A 63 -10.58 2.55 0.92
N ARG A 64 -9.94 1.49 0.41
CA ARG A 64 -10.66 0.39 -0.27
C ARG A 64 -10.86 -0.85 0.58
N VAL A 65 -10.04 -1.06 1.59
CA VAL A 65 -10.05 -2.27 2.43
C VAL A 65 -10.50 -1.95 3.85
N TRP A 66 -10.13 -0.78 4.36
CA TRP A 66 -10.55 -0.28 5.68
C TRP A 66 -11.86 0.51 5.66
N ARG A 67 -12.50 0.72 4.50
CA ARG A 67 -13.87 1.25 4.46
C ARG A 67 -14.81 0.29 5.15
N ASP A 68 -15.39 0.75 6.27
CA ASP A 68 -16.43 0.02 6.97
C ASP A 68 -17.64 -0.17 6.03
N PRO A 69 -18.27 -1.35 6.06
CA PRO A 69 -19.47 -1.61 5.26
C PRO A 69 -20.62 -0.66 5.61
N ASP A 70 -20.59 -0.06 6.80
CA ASP A 70 -21.63 0.82 7.33
C ASP A 70 -21.66 2.19 6.62
N GLU A 71 -20.55 2.62 5.99
CA GLU A 71 -20.52 3.83 5.15
C GLU A 71 -21.17 3.65 3.76
N MET A 72 -21.63 2.45 3.41
CA MET A 72 -22.34 2.21 2.14
C MET A 72 -23.86 2.24 2.28
N GLU A 73 -24.39 2.19 3.50
CA GLU A 73 -25.84 2.21 3.75
C GLU A 73 -26.42 3.64 3.87
N GLU A 74 -25.60 4.66 4.17
CA GLU A 74 -26.08 6.05 4.41
C GLU A 74 -26.39 6.87 3.13
N ASN A 75 -26.35 6.27 1.95
CA ASN A 75 -26.69 6.95 0.68
C ASN A 75 -27.91 6.34 -0.03
N ASN A 76 -28.76 5.63 0.72
CA ASN A 76 -30.02 5.06 0.20
C ASN A 76 -31.22 5.32 1.14
N ASP A 77 -31.32 6.52 1.73
CA ASP A 77 -32.58 7.02 2.31
C ASP A 77 -32.87 8.46 1.86
#